data_AF-A0A7S3QCB1-F1
#
_entry.id   AF-A0A7S3QCB1-F1
#
_cell.length_a   1.000
_cell.length_b   1.000
_cell.length_c   1.000
_cell.angle_alpha   90.00
_cell.angle_beta   90.00
_cell.angle_gamma   90.00
#
_symmetry.space_group_name_H-M   'P 1'
#
loop_
_entity.id
_entity.type
_entity.pdbx_description
1 polymer ?
#
loop_
_entity_poly.entity_id
_entity_poly.type
_entity_poly.pdbx_seq_one_letter_code
_entity_poly.pdbx_strand_id
1 'polypeptide(L)'
;MVKISRNTKSSTRRKSRKWLLLIPSFMLLAFLLYAFLFFSGRLTEETTALDEIFSSGQPPDDNAKDTKKAQGIVYPYPAPDGATPIMKPAFGAHRLHADAVFALAEGHDLQTFIPFVESLKSTEFTGDLVLGISAMDQLKPGVEQYLKSHDDDGINVVAYTSTWICHDGQGKIVQGANSGIRPCKLVGMFADEKKGGVIKDPREARPVATARYDLYWCWSLNYSKHSWIMLIDSRDTYFQLHPFVTVQRESNPKRPDGLLYLFEVSVCSCVRDSGASL
;
A
#
# COMPACT_ATOMS: atom_id res chain seq x y z
N MET A 1 38.75 -16.32 -57.40
CA MET A 1 37.95 -15.09 -57.52
C MET A 1 37.14 -14.97 -56.23
N VAL A 2 37.18 -13.95 -55.38
CA VAL A 2 37.70 -12.58 -55.40
C VAL A 2 38.17 -12.20 -53.97
N LYS A 3 39.23 -11.38 -53.96
CA LYS A 3 39.95 -10.67 -52.88
C LYS A 3 39.09 -10.01 -51.79
N ILE A 4 39.48 -10.13 -50.51
CA ILE A 4 39.29 -9.11 -49.45
C ILE A 4 40.52 -9.18 -48.51
N SER A 5 41.58 -8.41 -48.77
CA SER A 5 41.92 -7.10 -48.18
C SER A 5 42.12 -7.10 -46.66
N ARG A 6 43.40 -7.16 -46.26
CA ARG A 6 43.89 -6.89 -44.90
C ARG A 6 44.00 -5.38 -44.72
N ASN A 7 43.41 -4.84 -43.65
CA ASN A 7 43.66 -3.47 -43.22
C ASN A 7 44.34 -3.44 -41.85
N THR A 8 45.39 -2.64 -41.78
CA THR A 8 46.35 -2.52 -40.69
C THR A 8 46.08 -1.29 -39.83
N LYS A 9 46.30 -1.46 -38.51
CA LYS A 9 46.75 -0.45 -37.51
C LYS A 9 45.86 0.79 -37.28
N SER A 10 45.45 0.99 -36.03
CA SER A 10 46.15 1.93 -35.14
C SER A 10 45.73 1.71 -33.67
N SER A 11 46.73 1.56 -32.81
CA SER A 11 46.58 1.41 -31.36
C SER A 11 46.79 2.79 -30.74
N THR A 12 45.71 3.40 -30.27
CA THR A 12 45.75 4.68 -29.54
C THR A 12 45.80 4.41 -28.04
N ARG A 13 47.01 4.51 -27.48
CA ARG A 13 47.28 4.50 -26.03
C ARG A 13 46.50 5.63 -25.34
N ARG A 14 45.44 5.29 -24.60
CA ARG A 14 44.69 6.23 -23.77
C ARG A 14 45.38 6.37 -22.41
N LYS A 15 46.03 7.51 -22.17
CA LYS A 15 46.62 7.88 -20.88
C LYS A 15 45.51 8.01 -19.82
N SER A 16 45.51 7.10 -18.85
CA SER A 16 44.74 7.20 -17.61
C SER A 16 45.30 8.35 -16.77
N ARG A 17 44.58 9.47 -16.72
CA ARG A 17 44.78 10.53 -15.72
C ARG A 17 43.94 10.17 -14.50
N LYS A 18 44.58 9.56 -13.49
CA LYS A 18 44.05 9.47 -12.13
C LYS A 18 44.00 10.90 -11.55
N TRP A 19 42.82 11.52 -11.56
CA TRP A 19 42.52 12.64 -10.69
C TRP A 19 42.10 12.05 -9.34
N LEU A 20 43.02 12.05 -8.38
CA LEU A 20 42.66 11.91 -6.97
C LEU A 20 41.88 13.17 -6.59
N LEU A 21 40.57 13.03 -6.43
CA LEU A 21 39.71 14.02 -5.79
C LEU A 21 40.03 14.00 -4.29
N LEU A 22 40.96 14.86 -3.88
CA LEU A 22 41.09 15.30 -2.49
C LEU A 22 39.90 16.20 -2.18
N ILE A 23 38.79 15.60 -1.76
CA ILE A 23 37.70 16.35 -1.14
C ILE A 23 38.22 16.78 0.24
N PRO A 24 38.32 18.09 0.53
CA PRO A 24 38.80 18.56 1.83
C PRO A 24 37.82 18.07 2.91
N SER A 25 38.32 17.23 3.84
CA SER A 25 37.54 16.62 4.93
C SER A 25 36.72 17.60 5.76
N PHE A 26 37.04 18.90 5.71
CA PHE A 26 36.28 19.96 6.37
C PHE A 26 34.86 20.15 5.82
N MET A 27 34.60 19.91 4.53
CA MET A 27 33.24 20.08 3.99
C MET A 27 32.30 18.93 4.38
N LEU A 28 32.82 17.71 4.55
CA LEU A 28 32.01 16.58 4.99
C LEU A 28 31.55 16.75 6.45
N LEU A 29 32.43 17.29 7.31
CA LEU A 29 32.10 17.54 8.72
C LEU A 29 31.05 18.66 8.88
N ALA A 30 31.16 19.72 8.09
CA ALA A 30 30.16 20.81 8.09
C ALA A 30 28.78 20.33 7.61
N PHE A 31 28.74 19.45 6.60
CA PHE A 31 27.47 18.89 6.11
C PHE A 31 26.82 17.95 7.13
N LEU A 32 27.63 17.15 7.84
CA LEU A 32 27.13 16.28 8.92
C LEU A 32 26.64 17.08 10.14
N LEU A 33 27.33 18.16 10.52
CA LEU A 33 26.89 19.05 11.60
C LEU A 33 25.59 19.81 11.23
N TYR A 34 25.46 20.25 9.98
CA TYR A 34 24.24 20.93 9.52
C TYR A 34 23.04 19.97 9.49
N ALA A 35 23.24 18.73 9.01
CA ALA A 35 22.21 17.70 9.03
C ALA A 35 21.77 17.34 10.46
N PHE A 36 22.70 17.27 11.42
CA PHE A 36 22.41 16.96 12.81
C PHE A 36 21.57 18.08 13.48
N LEU A 37 21.96 19.34 13.28
CA LEU A 37 21.22 20.48 13.83
C LEU A 37 19.83 20.64 13.20
N PHE A 38 19.66 20.31 11.92
CA PHE A 38 18.37 20.40 11.25
C PHE A 38 17.39 19.28 11.67
N PHE A 39 17.91 18.11 12.06
CA PHE A 39 17.08 16.99 12.51
C PHE A 39 16.67 17.11 13.99
N SER A 40 17.49 17.71 14.84
CA SER A 40 17.16 17.87 16.27
C SER A 40 16.10 18.94 16.56
N GLY A 41 15.87 19.89 15.65
CA GLY A 41 14.95 21.02 15.88
C GLY A 41 13.47 20.76 15.56
N ARG A 42 13.09 19.58 15.04
CA ARG A 42 11.75 19.34 14.48
C ARG A 42 10.92 18.26 15.19
N LEU A 43 11.39 17.74 16.32
CA LEU A 43 10.78 16.61 17.02
C LEU A 43 10.04 16.96 18.33
N THR A 44 9.89 18.24 18.68
CA THR A 44 9.39 18.64 20.00
C THR A 44 8.01 19.30 20.03
N GLU A 45 7.31 19.49 18.90
CA GLU A 45 6.02 20.20 18.89
C GLU A 45 4.77 19.35 18.56
N GLU A 46 4.90 18.07 18.21
CA GLU A 46 3.74 17.26 17.77
C GLU A 46 3.23 16.22 18.79
N THR A 47 3.84 16.10 19.98
CA THR A 47 3.48 15.05 20.95
C THR A 47 2.48 15.47 22.03
N THR A 48 2.07 16.73 22.14
CA THR A 48 1.18 17.18 23.24
C THR A 48 -0.31 17.18 22.90
N ALA A 49 -0.71 16.91 21.65
CA ALA A 49 -2.13 16.97 21.25
C ALA A 49 -2.87 15.62 21.31
N LEU A 50 -2.17 14.49 21.46
CA LEU A 50 -2.78 13.15 21.44
C LEU A 50 -3.06 12.56 22.83
N ASP A 51 -2.39 13.05 23.88
CA ASP A 51 -2.59 12.54 25.25
C ASP A 51 -3.89 13.04 25.91
N GLU A 52 -4.48 14.15 25.46
CA GLU A 52 -5.76 14.65 26.01
C GLU A 52 -6.99 13.88 25.50
N ILE A 53 -6.88 13.09 24.42
CA ILE A 53 -8.04 12.37 23.86
C ILE A 53 -8.26 11.01 24.55
N PHE A 54 -7.25 10.43 25.22
CA PHE A 54 -7.32 9.07 25.78
C PHE A 54 -7.50 8.99 27.31
N SER A 55 -7.57 10.11 28.03
CA SER A 55 -7.56 10.11 29.51
C SER A 55 -8.92 10.22 30.22
N SER A 56 -10.06 9.94 29.57
CA SER A 56 -11.39 10.00 30.22
C SER A 56 -12.19 8.68 30.24
N GLY A 57 -11.52 7.53 30.16
CA GLY A 57 -12.15 6.21 30.30
C GLY A 57 -12.52 5.86 31.74
N GLN A 58 -13.57 6.47 32.31
CA GLN A 58 -14.30 5.85 33.41
C GLN A 58 -15.17 4.70 32.85
N PRO A 59 -15.13 3.49 33.43
CA PRO A 59 -16.04 2.42 33.02
C PRO A 59 -17.48 2.86 33.32
N PRO A 60 -18.42 2.65 32.38
CA PRO A 60 -19.81 3.03 32.58
C PRO A 60 -20.45 2.18 33.70
N ASP A 61 -21.23 2.85 34.54
CA ASP A 61 -22.01 2.28 35.63
C ASP A 61 -23.08 1.30 35.09
N ASP A 62 -23.02 0.04 35.54
CA ASP A 62 -23.77 -1.12 34.99
C ASP A 62 -25.29 -1.08 35.23
N ASN A 63 -25.85 0.02 35.73
CA ASN A 63 -27.25 0.09 36.18
C ASN A 63 -28.18 0.98 35.35
N ALA A 64 -27.75 1.52 34.22
CA ALA A 64 -28.64 2.29 33.33
C ALA A 64 -29.37 1.37 32.32
N LYS A 65 -30.57 0.91 32.70
CA LYS A 65 -31.58 0.40 31.76
C LYS A 65 -32.10 1.54 30.86
N ASP A 66 -31.28 1.98 29.91
CA ASP A 66 -31.72 2.83 28.82
C ASP A 66 -31.74 1.98 27.54
N THR A 67 -32.88 1.33 27.27
CA THR A 67 -33.17 0.68 26.00
C THR A 67 -33.42 1.73 24.92
N LYS A 68 -32.45 2.60 24.66
CA LYS A 68 -32.36 3.31 23.39
C LYS A 68 -31.93 2.28 22.37
N LYS A 69 -32.92 1.79 21.62
CA LYS A 69 -32.76 1.05 20.37
C LYS A 69 -31.62 1.73 19.60
N ALA A 70 -30.44 1.12 19.61
CA ALA A 70 -29.28 1.65 18.91
C ALA A 70 -29.73 1.88 17.47
N GLN A 71 -29.90 3.15 17.11
CA GLN A 71 -30.12 3.54 15.73
C GLN A 71 -28.90 2.99 15.01
N GLY A 72 -29.11 1.95 14.20
CA GLY A 72 -28.03 1.20 13.58
C GLY A 72 -27.08 2.18 12.94
N ILE A 73 -25.83 2.19 13.38
CA ILE A 73 -24.80 3.05 12.84
C ILE A 73 -24.71 2.70 11.35
N VAL A 74 -25.21 3.60 10.49
CA VAL A 74 -25.06 3.47 9.05
C VAL A 74 -23.68 4.02 8.74
N TYR A 75 -22.72 3.11 8.53
CA TYR A 75 -21.40 3.50 8.06
C TYR A 75 -21.54 4.16 6.67
N PRO A 76 -20.80 5.25 6.40
CA PRO A 76 -20.88 5.92 5.12
C PRO A 76 -20.50 4.95 4.00
N TYR A 77 -21.40 4.78 3.04
CA TYR A 77 -21.15 4.02 1.83
C TYR A 77 -20.22 4.86 0.95
N PRO A 78 -19.02 4.37 0.59
CA PRO A 78 -18.07 5.18 -0.17
C PRO A 78 -18.51 5.39 -1.63
N ALA A 79 -19.46 4.58 -2.13
CA ALA A 79 -20.05 4.87 -3.44
C ALA A 79 -21.05 6.04 -3.34
N PRO A 80 -21.14 6.88 -4.37
CA PRO A 80 -22.17 7.90 -4.48
C PRO A 80 -23.59 7.34 -4.41
N ASP A 81 -24.57 8.15 -4.02
CA ASP A 81 -25.98 7.76 -4.02
C ASP A 81 -26.43 7.28 -5.41
N GLY A 82 -27.03 6.08 -5.45
CA GLY A 82 -27.49 5.45 -6.69
C GLY A 82 -26.35 4.93 -7.59
N ALA A 83 -25.14 4.76 -7.04
CA ALA A 83 -24.00 4.17 -7.74
C ALA A 83 -23.60 2.82 -7.12
N THR A 84 -23.22 1.87 -7.97
CA THR A 84 -22.73 0.55 -7.56
C THR A 84 -21.29 0.34 -8.04
N PRO A 85 -20.41 -0.26 -7.22
CA PRO A 85 -19.06 -0.59 -7.65
C PRO A 85 -19.09 -1.73 -8.69
N ILE A 86 -18.33 -1.59 -9.77
CA ILE A 86 -18.33 -2.53 -10.92
C ILE A 86 -16.95 -3.07 -11.28
N MET A 87 -15.96 -2.86 -10.41
CA MET A 87 -14.59 -3.30 -10.67
C MET A 87 -14.51 -4.83 -10.79
N LYS A 88 -13.78 -5.30 -11.80
CA LYS A 88 -13.48 -6.72 -12.01
C LYS A 88 -11.97 -6.95 -11.98
N PRO A 89 -11.50 -8.11 -11.47
CA PRO A 89 -10.10 -8.48 -11.61
C PRO A 89 -9.71 -8.53 -13.08
N ALA A 90 -8.48 -8.10 -13.39
CA ALA A 90 -7.85 -8.35 -14.68
C ALA A 90 -7.50 -9.83 -14.85
N PHE A 91 -7.11 -10.50 -13.76
CA PHE A 91 -6.93 -11.95 -13.67
C PHE A 91 -7.07 -12.43 -12.21
N GLY A 92 -7.21 -13.74 -12.05
CA GLY A 92 -7.56 -14.37 -10.78
C GLY A 92 -9.05 -14.24 -10.43
N ALA A 93 -9.45 -14.88 -9.35
CA ALA A 93 -10.82 -14.81 -8.83
C ALA A 93 -10.83 -14.83 -7.30
N HIS A 94 -11.68 -14.01 -6.69
CA HIS A 94 -11.87 -14.02 -5.25
C HIS A 94 -12.46 -15.33 -4.76
N ARG A 95 -12.06 -15.75 -3.55
CA ARG A 95 -12.68 -16.85 -2.82
C ARG A 95 -13.44 -16.30 -1.62
N LEU A 96 -14.77 -16.40 -1.67
CA LEU A 96 -15.70 -15.79 -0.71
C LEU A 96 -15.36 -16.08 0.78
N HIS A 97 -14.83 -17.26 1.08
CA HIS A 97 -14.55 -17.71 2.44
C HIS A 97 -13.06 -17.66 2.83
N ALA A 98 -12.19 -17.15 1.96
CA ALA A 98 -10.77 -17.03 2.24
C ALA A 98 -10.47 -15.72 2.97
N ASP A 99 -9.50 -15.74 3.88
CA ASP A 99 -8.88 -14.49 4.33
C ASP A 99 -8.06 -13.88 3.19
N ALA A 100 -7.79 -12.58 3.26
CA ALA A 100 -7.12 -11.87 2.19
C ALA A 100 -6.12 -10.83 2.67
N VAL A 101 -5.05 -10.66 1.90
CA VAL A 101 -4.09 -9.56 2.02
C VAL A 101 -4.31 -8.62 0.84
N PHE A 102 -4.66 -7.36 1.10
CA PHE A 102 -4.88 -6.35 0.09
C PHE A 102 -3.69 -5.38 0.06
N ALA A 103 -3.17 -5.15 -1.13
CA ALA A 103 -2.13 -4.15 -1.34
C ALA A 103 -2.32 -3.42 -2.69
N LEU A 104 -2.10 -2.11 -2.68
CA LEU A 104 -1.92 -1.33 -3.90
C LEU A 104 -0.41 -1.33 -4.24
N ALA A 105 -0.08 -1.83 -5.41
CA ALA A 105 1.28 -2.04 -5.90
C ALA A 105 1.49 -1.42 -7.30
N GLU A 106 0.79 -0.34 -7.59
CA GLU A 106 0.83 0.33 -8.88
C GLU A 106 2.20 0.99 -9.15
N GLY A 107 2.73 0.79 -10.37
CA GLY A 107 4.00 1.36 -10.82
C GLY A 107 5.24 0.64 -10.31
N HIS A 108 5.08 -0.43 -9.53
CA HIS A 108 6.20 -1.22 -9.04
C HIS A 108 6.77 -2.16 -10.10
N ASP A 109 8.06 -2.43 -9.98
CA ASP A 109 8.73 -3.45 -10.80
C ASP A 109 8.69 -4.80 -10.13
N LEU A 110 9.12 -5.80 -10.89
CA LEU A 110 9.20 -7.18 -10.47
C LEU A 110 10.00 -7.35 -9.16
N GLN A 111 11.01 -6.51 -8.89
CA GLN A 111 11.84 -6.62 -7.68
C GLN A 111 11.08 -6.21 -6.41
N THR A 112 9.98 -5.46 -6.53
CA THR A 112 9.07 -5.22 -5.41
C THR A 112 8.11 -6.39 -5.20
N PHE A 113 7.57 -6.97 -6.27
CA PHE A 113 6.59 -8.06 -6.16
C PHE A 113 7.22 -9.34 -5.61
N ILE A 114 8.43 -9.70 -6.04
CA ILE A 114 9.10 -10.93 -5.61
C ILE A 114 9.20 -11.05 -4.07
N PRO A 115 9.88 -10.14 -3.34
CA PRO A 115 10.02 -10.29 -1.90
C PRO A 115 8.68 -10.25 -1.17
N PHE A 116 7.72 -9.45 -1.64
CA PHE A 116 6.40 -9.35 -1.03
C PHE A 116 5.62 -10.66 -1.16
N VAL A 117 5.52 -11.22 -2.36
CA VAL A 117 4.77 -12.45 -2.65
C VAL A 117 5.48 -13.68 -2.07
N GLU A 118 6.79 -13.83 -2.30
CA GLU A 118 7.53 -15.00 -1.83
C GLU A 118 7.61 -15.05 -0.31
N SER A 119 7.73 -13.90 0.37
CA SER A 119 7.70 -13.87 1.83
C SER A 119 6.33 -14.29 2.36
N LEU A 120 5.23 -13.78 1.81
CA LEU A 120 3.88 -14.21 2.20
C LEU A 120 3.68 -15.71 1.99
N LYS A 121 4.09 -16.23 0.83
CA LYS A 121 4.04 -17.66 0.52
C LYS A 121 4.85 -18.49 1.51
N SER A 122 6.03 -18.02 1.92
CA SER A 122 6.88 -18.71 2.90
C SER A 122 6.25 -18.87 4.28
N THR A 123 5.19 -18.11 4.58
CA THR A 123 4.41 -18.22 5.82
C THR A 123 3.26 -19.23 5.75
N GLU A 124 3.18 -20.00 4.65
CA GLU A 124 2.11 -20.97 4.38
C GLU A 124 0.71 -20.33 4.28
N PHE A 125 0.65 -19.03 3.97
CA PHE A 125 -0.62 -18.34 3.74
C PHE A 125 -1.31 -18.87 2.47
N THR A 126 -2.49 -19.46 2.63
CA THR A 126 -3.28 -20.04 1.52
C THR A 126 -4.46 -19.17 1.09
N GLY A 127 -4.59 -17.96 1.64
CA GLY A 127 -5.66 -17.01 1.35
C GLY A 127 -5.44 -16.24 0.04
N ASP A 128 -6.23 -15.20 -0.17
CA ASP A 128 -6.17 -14.38 -1.39
C ASP A 128 -5.13 -13.26 -1.23
N LEU A 129 -4.29 -13.08 -2.24
CA LEU A 129 -3.46 -11.90 -2.38
C LEU A 129 -4.08 -10.97 -3.42
N VAL A 130 -4.76 -9.93 -2.95
CA VAL A 130 -5.45 -8.98 -3.83
C VAL A 130 -4.55 -7.77 -4.09
N LEU A 131 -4.20 -7.57 -5.36
CA LEU A 131 -3.24 -6.56 -5.79
C LEU A 131 -3.89 -5.55 -6.71
N GLY A 132 -3.77 -4.27 -6.40
CA GLY A 132 -3.98 -3.20 -7.37
C GLY A 132 -2.67 -2.94 -8.12
N ILE A 133 -2.63 -3.24 -9.42
CA ILE A 133 -1.45 -3.07 -10.28
C ILE A 133 -1.69 -2.00 -11.36
N SER A 134 -0.63 -1.59 -12.04
CA SER A 134 -0.75 -0.69 -13.20
C SER A 134 -1.61 -1.30 -14.30
N ALA A 135 -2.18 -0.45 -15.16
CA ALA A 135 -2.84 -0.91 -16.38
C ALA A 135 -1.95 -1.88 -17.17
N MET A 136 -2.54 -2.87 -17.85
CA MET A 136 -1.81 -3.98 -18.45
C MET A 136 -0.74 -3.51 -19.47
N ASP A 137 -1.04 -2.46 -20.21
CA ASP A 137 -0.14 -1.82 -21.18
C ASP A 137 0.96 -0.95 -20.54
N GLN A 138 0.85 -0.69 -19.23
CA GLN A 138 1.79 0.09 -18.42
C GLN A 138 2.55 -0.76 -17.41
N LEU A 139 2.27 -2.07 -17.33
CA LEU A 139 3.00 -2.97 -16.45
C LEU A 139 4.47 -3.05 -16.89
N LYS A 140 5.35 -3.05 -15.90
CA LYS A 140 6.77 -3.24 -16.15
C LYS A 140 7.04 -4.68 -16.61
N PRO A 141 8.09 -4.90 -17.43
CA PRO A 141 8.38 -6.23 -17.97
C PRO A 141 8.48 -7.32 -16.90
N GLY A 142 7.84 -8.46 -17.15
CA GLY A 142 7.87 -9.64 -16.28
C GLY A 142 6.87 -9.65 -15.11
N VAL A 143 6.25 -8.52 -14.76
CA VAL A 143 5.31 -8.45 -13.62
C VAL A 143 4.07 -9.32 -13.85
N GLU A 144 3.41 -9.18 -15.00
CA GLU A 144 2.23 -9.98 -15.33
C GLU A 144 2.53 -11.48 -15.32
N GLN A 145 3.61 -11.89 -15.99
CA GLN A 145 4.02 -13.29 -16.09
C GLN A 145 4.33 -13.86 -14.71
N TYR A 146 5.02 -13.10 -13.87
CA TYR A 146 5.31 -13.51 -12.50
C TYR A 146 4.03 -13.70 -11.69
N LEU A 147 3.15 -12.70 -11.64
CA LEU A 147 1.92 -12.78 -10.83
C LEU A 147 0.97 -13.90 -11.26
N LYS A 148 0.87 -14.18 -12.57
CA LYS A 148 0.06 -15.30 -13.08
C LYS A 148 0.70 -16.66 -12.84
N SER A 149 2.00 -16.73 -12.55
CA SER A 149 2.68 -18.00 -12.31
C SER A 149 2.31 -18.65 -10.97
N HIS A 150 1.66 -17.90 -10.08
CA HIS A 150 1.26 -18.37 -8.74
C HIS A 150 -0.12 -19.04 -8.68
N ASP A 151 -0.88 -19.07 -9.77
CA ASP A 151 -2.25 -19.62 -9.79
C ASP A 151 -2.30 -21.09 -9.27
N ASP A 152 -1.22 -21.86 -9.42
CA ASP A 152 -1.11 -23.26 -8.98
C ASP A 152 -0.20 -23.47 -7.75
N ASP A 153 0.40 -22.41 -7.19
CA ASP A 153 1.57 -22.50 -6.28
C ASP A 153 1.29 -22.00 -4.85
N GLY A 154 0.05 -22.25 -4.38
CA GLY A 154 -0.34 -22.13 -2.97
C GLY A 154 -0.99 -20.80 -2.56
N ILE A 155 -0.71 -19.69 -3.25
CA ILE A 155 -1.35 -18.39 -2.99
C ILE A 155 -2.24 -17.97 -4.17
N ASN A 156 -3.49 -17.59 -3.89
CA ASN A 156 -4.41 -17.17 -4.94
C ASN A 156 -4.24 -15.67 -5.22
N VAL A 157 -3.60 -15.32 -6.34
CA VAL A 157 -3.38 -13.91 -6.72
C VAL A 157 -4.60 -13.38 -7.46
N VAL A 158 -5.17 -12.28 -6.96
CA VAL A 158 -6.30 -11.59 -7.60
C VAL A 158 -5.85 -10.17 -7.96
N ALA A 159 -5.64 -9.90 -9.24
CA ALA A 159 -5.07 -8.63 -9.68
C ALA A 159 -6.13 -7.73 -10.30
N TYR A 160 -6.19 -6.49 -9.82
CA TYR A 160 -7.00 -5.41 -10.37
C TYR A 160 -6.12 -4.40 -11.08
N THR A 161 -6.55 -3.93 -12.24
CA THR A 161 -5.96 -2.74 -12.87
C THR A 161 -6.84 -1.54 -12.61
N SER A 162 -6.25 -0.40 -12.32
CA SER A 162 -6.97 0.86 -12.13
C SER A 162 -6.44 1.92 -13.08
N THR A 163 -7.35 2.68 -13.68
CA THR A 163 -6.99 3.84 -14.50
C THR A 163 -7.27 5.11 -13.71
N TRP A 164 -6.27 5.97 -13.63
CA TRP A 164 -6.35 7.23 -12.89
C TRP A 164 -6.31 8.43 -13.82
N ILE A 165 -7.22 9.37 -13.60
CA ILE A 165 -7.13 10.71 -14.18
C ILE A 165 -6.64 11.64 -13.07
N CYS A 166 -5.38 12.04 -13.16
CA CYS A 166 -4.75 12.91 -12.16
C CYS A 166 -4.74 14.37 -12.62
N HIS A 167 -4.84 15.28 -11.66
CA HIS A 167 -4.87 16.71 -11.87
C HIS A 167 -3.66 17.38 -11.19
N ASP A 168 -3.17 18.48 -11.75
CA ASP A 168 -2.19 19.36 -11.08
C ASP A 168 -2.88 20.35 -10.12
N GLY A 169 -2.10 21.24 -9.50
CA GLY A 169 -2.63 22.26 -8.57
C GLY A 169 -3.55 23.29 -9.23
N GLN A 170 -3.60 23.32 -10.56
CA GLN A 170 -4.47 24.18 -11.37
C GLN A 170 -5.68 23.42 -11.92
N GLY A 171 -5.84 22.13 -11.58
CA GLY A 171 -6.92 21.27 -12.05
C GLY A 171 -6.72 20.70 -13.45
N LYS A 172 -5.57 20.92 -14.10
CA LYS A 172 -5.28 20.40 -15.44
C LYS A 172 -4.91 18.92 -15.36
N ILE A 173 -5.40 18.13 -16.32
CA ILE A 173 -5.07 16.71 -16.43
C ILE A 173 -3.57 16.55 -16.72
N VAL A 174 -2.93 15.70 -15.92
CA VAL A 174 -1.50 15.38 -16.01
C VAL A 174 -1.27 13.88 -15.98
N GLN A 175 -0.16 13.44 -16.56
CA GLN A 175 0.22 12.03 -16.51
C GLN A 175 0.84 11.67 -15.17
N GLY A 176 0.37 10.55 -14.61
CA GLY A 176 0.87 9.96 -13.37
C GLY A 176 0.46 10.70 -12.10
N ALA A 177 0.43 9.95 -11.00
CA ALA A 177 0.03 10.43 -9.68
C ALA A 177 1.10 11.25 -8.94
N ASN A 178 2.31 11.40 -9.51
CA ASN A 178 3.47 12.05 -8.88
C ASN A 178 3.71 11.54 -7.45
N SER A 179 4.00 10.25 -7.31
CA SER A 179 4.15 9.56 -6.02
C SER A 179 2.92 9.65 -5.12
N GLY A 180 1.73 9.78 -5.71
CA GLY A 180 0.45 9.75 -5.00
C GLY A 180 -0.01 11.08 -4.41
N ILE A 181 0.77 12.15 -4.55
CA ILE A 181 0.44 13.49 -3.99
C ILE A 181 -0.65 14.18 -4.80
N ARG A 182 -0.72 13.90 -6.12
CA ARG A 182 -1.70 14.57 -6.98
C ARG A 182 -3.12 14.09 -6.69
N PRO A 183 -4.10 15.00 -6.74
CA PRO A 183 -5.50 14.60 -6.71
C PRO A 183 -5.84 13.84 -7.99
N CYS A 184 -6.31 12.60 -7.83
CA CYS A 184 -6.68 11.71 -8.93
C CYS A 184 -8.14 11.26 -8.78
N LYS A 185 -8.75 10.92 -9.92
CA LYS A 185 -10.05 10.25 -10.01
C LYS A 185 -9.86 8.84 -10.57
N LEU A 186 -10.56 7.88 -9.97
CA LEU A 186 -10.68 6.53 -10.49
C LEU A 186 -11.65 6.50 -11.67
N VAL A 187 -11.23 5.88 -12.78
CA VAL A 187 -12.06 5.69 -13.97
C VAL A 187 -12.64 4.28 -13.95
N GLY A 188 -13.93 4.15 -14.30
CA GLY A 188 -14.58 2.85 -14.44
C GLY A 188 -14.91 2.15 -13.13
N MET A 189 -14.88 2.87 -12.00
CA MET A 189 -15.12 2.30 -10.68
C MET A 189 -16.61 2.02 -10.41
N PHE A 190 -17.50 2.89 -10.89
CA PHE A 190 -18.93 2.86 -10.57
C PHE A 190 -19.80 2.76 -11.81
N ALA A 191 -20.95 2.10 -11.67
CA ALA A 191 -22.07 2.19 -12.58
C ALA A 191 -23.27 2.89 -11.91
N ASP A 192 -24.11 3.51 -12.73
CA ASP A 192 -25.44 3.95 -12.33
C ASP A 192 -26.29 2.71 -11.98
N GLU A 193 -26.86 2.66 -10.79
CA GLU A 193 -27.63 1.52 -10.30
C GLU A 193 -28.89 1.25 -11.16
N LYS A 194 -29.50 2.31 -11.70
CA LYS A 194 -30.76 2.21 -12.47
C LYS A 194 -30.51 1.92 -13.95
N LYS A 195 -29.43 2.50 -14.51
CA LYS A 195 -29.13 2.44 -15.95
C LYS A 195 -28.05 1.42 -16.29
N GLY A 196 -27.26 0.96 -15.31
CA GLY A 196 -26.16 0.01 -15.49
C GLY A 196 -24.94 0.56 -16.24
N GLY A 197 -24.96 1.82 -16.66
CA GLY A 197 -23.87 2.45 -17.41
C GLY A 197 -22.74 2.91 -16.48
N VAL A 198 -21.49 2.79 -16.93
CA VAL A 198 -20.32 3.32 -16.21
C VAL A 198 -20.50 4.84 -16.02
N ILE A 199 -20.39 5.31 -14.78
CA ILE A 199 -20.44 6.73 -14.46
C ILE A 199 -19.07 7.25 -14.06
N LYS A 200 -18.87 8.55 -14.30
CA LYS A 200 -17.70 9.27 -13.80
C LYS A 200 -17.79 9.38 -12.28
N ASP A 201 -16.68 9.16 -11.56
CA ASP A 201 -16.62 9.39 -10.11
C ASP A 201 -17.05 10.84 -9.80
N PRO A 202 -18.24 11.05 -9.18
CA PRO A 202 -18.79 12.37 -8.95
C PRO A 202 -18.10 13.07 -7.77
N ARG A 203 -17.34 12.33 -6.95
CA ARG A 203 -16.58 12.88 -5.83
C ARG A 203 -15.42 13.73 -6.31
N GLU A 204 -14.86 14.54 -5.43
CA GLU A 204 -13.67 15.32 -5.73
C GLU A 204 -12.45 14.43 -5.99
N ALA A 205 -11.53 14.92 -6.81
CA ALA A 205 -10.26 14.25 -7.04
C ALA A 205 -9.44 14.27 -5.73
N ARG A 206 -8.83 13.15 -5.38
CA ARG A 206 -8.16 12.97 -4.08
C ARG A 206 -6.82 12.25 -4.23
N PRO A 207 -5.88 12.40 -3.29
CA PRO A 207 -4.60 11.69 -3.36
C PRO A 207 -4.81 10.19 -3.52
N VAL A 208 -3.92 9.52 -4.25
CA VAL A 208 -3.99 8.06 -4.47
C VAL A 208 -3.95 7.31 -3.13
N ALA A 209 -3.20 7.83 -2.16
CA ALA A 209 -3.14 7.30 -0.81
C ALA A 209 -4.51 7.26 -0.10
N THR A 210 -5.41 8.20 -0.41
CA THR A 210 -6.79 8.20 0.09
C THR A 210 -7.67 7.31 -0.78
N ALA A 211 -7.57 7.45 -2.11
CA ALA A 211 -8.42 6.72 -3.05
C ALA A 211 -8.23 5.19 -3.00
N ARG A 212 -7.06 4.69 -2.57
CA ARG A 212 -6.82 3.25 -2.41
C ARG A 212 -7.79 2.58 -1.43
N TYR A 213 -8.30 3.30 -0.42
CA TYR A 213 -9.26 2.74 0.51
C TYR A 213 -10.62 2.49 -0.14
N ASP A 214 -10.97 3.25 -1.18
CA ASP A 214 -12.17 2.96 -1.98
C ASP A 214 -12.00 1.65 -2.77
N LEU A 215 -10.78 1.38 -3.28
CA LEU A 215 -10.46 0.11 -3.94
C LEU A 215 -10.56 -1.06 -2.96
N TYR A 216 -9.92 -0.93 -1.79
CA TYR A 216 -9.97 -1.94 -0.73
C TYR A 216 -11.39 -2.25 -0.31
N TRP A 217 -12.21 -1.21 -0.17
CA TRP A 217 -13.62 -1.38 0.10
C TRP A 217 -14.33 -2.16 -1.01
N CYS A 218 -14.15 -1.80 -2.28
CA CYS A 218 -14.74 -2.55 -3.40
C CYS A 218 -14.32 -4.02 -3.41
N TRP A 219 -13.04 -4.31 -3.17
CA TRP A 219 -12.53 -5.68 -3.13
C TRP A 219 -13.14 -6.46 -1.96
N SER A 220 -13.32 -5.81 -0.81
CA SER A 220 -13.90 -6.45 0.39
C SER A 220 -15.33 -6.96 0.19
N LEU A 221 -16.08 -6.40 -0.76
CA LEU A 221 -17.44 -6.84 -1.08
C LEU A 221 -17.50 -8.26 -1.66
N ASN A 222 -16.37 -8.81 -2.08
CA ASN A 222 -16.27 -10.19 -2.59
C ASN A 222 -16.03 -11.23 -1.49
N TYR A 223 -15.93 -10.80 -0.23
CA TYR A 223 -15.61 -11.65 0.90
C TYR A 223 -16.78 -11.78 1.88
N SER A 224 -16.81 -12.90 2.60
CA SER A 224 -17.78 -13.12 3.66
C SER A 224 -17.48 -12.21 4.85
N LYS A 225 -18.51 -11.87 5.62
CA LYS A 225 -18.39 -11.08 6.86
C LYS A 225 -17.48 -11.68 7.95
N HIS A 226 -17.04 -12.93 7.78
CA HIS A 226 -16.16 -13.64 8.72
C HIS A 226 -14.74 -13.81 8.21
N SER A 227 -14.42 -13.29 7.03
CA SER A 227 -13.08 -13.33 6.46
C SER A 227 -12.22 -12.24 7.08
N TRP A 228 -10.95 -12.54 7.37
CA TRP A 228 -9.99 -11.50 7.74
C TRP A 228 -9.41 -10.83 6.52
N ILE A 229 -9.29 -9.50 6.56
CA ILE A 229 -8.68 -8.72 5.50
C ILE A 229 -7.56 -7.88 6.13
N MET A 230 -6.33 -8.09 5.68
CA MET A 230 -5.18 -7.25 6.04
C MET A 230 -4.94 -6.22 4.94
N LEU A 231 -4.90 -4.94 5.30
CA LEU A 231 -4.56 -3.85 4.38
C LEU A 231 -3.10 -3.46 4.60
N ILE A 232 -2.25 -3.55 3.57
CA ILE A 232 -0.81 -3.32 3.72
C ILE A 232 -0.20 -2.62 2.50
N ASP A 233 0.94 -1.94 2.68
CA ASP A 233 1.74 -1.39 1.58
C ASP A 233 2.71 -2.48 1.08
N SER A 234 2.72 -2.75 -0.22
CA SER A 234 3.56 -3.81 -0.79
C SER A 234 5.07 -3.46 -0.84
N ARG A 235 5.43 -2.18 -0.82
CA ARG A 235 6.82 -1.75 -1.12
C ARG A 235 7.85 -2.19 -0.09
N ASP A 236 7.50 -1.98 1.17
CA ASP A 236 8.43 -2.11 2.30
C ASP A 236 7.94 -3.17 3.30
N THR A 237 7.16 -4.14 2.80
CA THR A 237 6.58 -5.22 3.62
C THR A 237 7.24 -6.54 3.30
N TYR A 238 7.54 -7.28 4.36
CA TYR A 238 8.01 -8.65 4.32
C TYR A 238 7.32 -9.46 5.42
N PHE A 239 6.78 -10.63 5.06
CA PHE A 239 6.07 -11.48 6.02
C PHE A 239 7.03 -12.47 6.68
N GLN A 240 7.07 -12.45 8.02
CA GLN A 240 7.84 -13.42 8.82
C GLN A 240 6.96 -14.53 9.39
N LEU A 241 5.66 -14.27 9.53
CA LEU A 241 4.66 -15.19 10.08
C LEU A 241 3.37 -15.05 9.29
N HIS A 242 2.53 -16.08 9.37
CA HIS A 242 1.21 -16.08 8.74
C HIS A 242 0.41 -14.87 9.25
N PRO A 243 -0.11 -13.99 8.38
CA PRO A 243 -0.60 -12.65 8.75
C PRO A 243 -1.75 -12.64 9.75
N PHE A 244 -2.47 -13.76 9.86
CA PHE A 244 -3.62 -13.92 10.75
C PHE A 244 -3.40 -14.88 11.93
N VAL A 245 -2.17 -15.36 12.16
CA VAL A 245 -1.91 -16.38 13.19
C VAL A 245 -2.17 -15.87 14.62
N THR A 246 -1.96 -14.58 14.87
CA THR A 246 -2.16 -13.95 16.18
C THR A 246 -3.50 -13.26 16.33
N VAL A 247 -4.34 -13.26 15.29
CA VAL A 247 -5.63 -12.56 15.31
C VAL A 247 -6.70 -13.53 15.80
N GLN A 248 -7.38 -13.16 16.89
CA GLN A 248 -8.46 -13.98 17.43
C GLN A 248 -9.65 -13.95 16.47
N ARG A 249 -10.05 -15.13 15.97
CA ARG A 249 -11.24 -15.25 15.13
C ARG A 249 -12.50 -15.07 15.96
N GLU A 250 -13.45 -14.33 15.41
CA GLU A 250 -14.79 -14.24 15.98
C GLU A 250 -15.50 -15.59 15.87
N SER A 251 -15.89 -16.16 17.01
CA SER A 251 -16.57 -17.45 17.07
C SER A 251 -18.09 -17.35 16.90
N ASN A 252 -18.67 -16.16 17.10
CA ASN A 252 -20.11 -15.94 17.01
C ASN A 252 -20.53 -15.57 15.57
N PRO A 253 -21.22 -16.47 14.84
CA PRO A 253 -21.64 -16.20 13.45
C PRO A 253 -22.72 -15.12 13.34
N LYS A 254 -23.35 -14.76 14.46
CA LYS A 254 -24.43 -13.76 14.52
C LYS A 254 -23.95 -12.39 14.97
N ARG A 255 -22.65 -12.22 15.24
CA ARG A 255 -22.09 -10.92 15.61
C ARG A 255 -22.38 -9.89 14.49
N PRO A 256 -23.01 -8.75 14.80
CA PRO A 256 -23.42 -7.77 13.80
C PRO A 256 -22.30 -6.79 13.42
N ASP A 257 -21.27 -6.67 14.25
CA ASP A 257 -20.12 -5.77 14.09
C ASP A 257 -18.86 -6.51 13.61
N GLY A 258 -17.96 -5.76 12.99
CA GLY A 258 -16.63 -6.23 12.59
C GLY A 258 -15.58 -5.89 13.65
N LEU A 259 -14.43 -6.58 13.58
CA LEU A 259 -13.27 -6.29 14.41
C LEU A 259 -12.22 -5.56 13.57
N LEU A 260 -11.71 -4.43 14.07
CA LEU A 260 -10.61 -3.70 13.47
C LEU A 260 -9.36 -3.87 14.33
N TYR A 261 -8.33 -4.47 13.76
CA TYR A 261 -7.01 -4.58 14.38
C TYR A 261 -6.08 -3.55 13.75
N LEU A 262 -5.54 -2.65 14.57
CA LEU A 262 -4.50 -1.71 14.17
C LEU A 262 -3.17 -2.26 14.68
N PHE A 263 -2.27 -2.61 13.76
CA PHE A 263 -0.93 -3.06 14.09
C PHE A 263 -0.03 -1.83 14.20
N GLU A 264 0.23 -1.38 15.42
CA GLU A 264 1.25 -0.37 15.68
C GLU A 264 2.61 -1.03 15.90
N VAL A 265 3.66 -0.43 15.34
CA VAL A 265 5.02 -0.79 15.69
C VAL A 265 5.32 -0.14 17.03
N SER A 266 5.26 -0.92 18.11
CA SER A 266 5.91 -0.51 19.36
C SER A 266 7.41 -0.45 19.11
N VAL A 267 7.94 0.73 18.79
CA VAL A 267 9.37 0.96 18.72
C VAL A 267 9.90 0.87 20.15
N CYS A 268 10.32 -0.33 20.55
CA CYS A 268 10.97 -0.52 21.84
C CYS A 268 12.27 0.27 21.81
N SER A 269 12.25 1.47 22.37
CA SER A 269 13.44 2.28 22.58
C SER A 269 14.24 1.62 23.69
N CYS A 270 15.09 0.67 23.31
CA CYS A 270 16.16 0.18 24.17
C CYS A 270 17.14 1.35 24.38
N VAL A 271 16.78 2.30 25.24
CA VAL A 271 17.74 3.23 25.83
C VAL A 271 18.70 2.34 26.60
N ARG A 272 19.84 2.05 25.99
CA ARG A 272 20.97 1.46 26.70
C ARG A 272 21.39 2.49 27.72
N ASP A 273 20.93 2.33 28.96
CA ASP A 273 21.54 2.95 30.12
C ASP A 273 23.01 2.54 30.11
N SER A 274 23.82 3.42 29.52
CA SER A 274 25.26 3.34 29.53
C SER A 274 25.68 3.88 30.89
N GLY A 275 25.34 3.13 31.94
CA GLY A 275 25.82 3.35 33.29
C GLY A 275 27.32 3.13 33.33
N ALA A 276 28.08 4.13 32.90
CA ALA A 276 29.49 4.25 33.21
C ALA A 276 29.60 4.64 34.70
N SER A 277 29.85 3.66 35.56
CA SER A 277 30.40 3.93 36.89
C SER A 277 31.90 4.18 36.74
N LEU A 278 32.32 5.42 37.02
CA LEU A 278 33.71 5.77 37.37
C LEU A 278 34.02 5.33 38.80
#